data_AF-A0A3L7WX98-F1
#
_entry.id   AF-A0A3L7WX98-F1
#
_cell.length_a   1.000
_cell.length_b   1.000
_cell.length_c   1.000
_cell.angle_alpha   90.00
_cell.angle_beta   90.00
_cell.angle_gamma   90.00
#
_symmetry.space_group_name_H-M   'P 1'
#
loop_
_entity.id
_entity.type
_entity.pdbx_description
1 polymer ?
#
loop_
_entity_poly.entity_id
_entity_poly.type
_entity_poly.pdbx_seq_one_letter_code
_entity_poly.pdbx_strand_id
1 'polypeptide(L)'
;MPASIISFASATEMRVNGSNGSFVAKSIFLPARRRAWHSAHVIVPEPLAQTVLGIDLRSGPRYPTGLAAMDRRRRLRLLSTARHDDEIDAVIQRLRPALVCIDAPLALPEGRDCVDSTCACATAGILRAVDRFCIAAGYRVYPTLLPSMVGLTLRGIELADRLRTVGIAVLEVYPGMAQDILSIPRKRQGVDALARGLRRVGVRGLPRARVATHDELDAATCALVGVMYLDGATEQYDTAGEPPFVFPARVPDSMLPPRA
;
A
#
# COMPACT_ATOMS: atom_id res chain seq x y z
N MET A 1 31.03 45.59 -27.39
CA MET A 1 31.13 45.88 -25.95
C MET A 1 30.45 44.74 -25.20
N PRO A 2 31.07 44.27 -24.11
CA PRO A 2 31.60 42.90 -23.95
C PRO A 2 30.55 41.94 -23.35
N ALA A 3 30.49 40.63 -23.63
CA ALA A 3 31.49 39.54 -23.62
C ALA A 3 31.95 39.11 -22.21
N SER A 4 31.74 37.82 -21.87
CA SER A 4 32.46 36.92 -20.91
C SER A 4 31.49 35.74 -20.63
N ILE A 5 31.63 34.48 -21.05
CA ILE A 5 32.71 33.46 -20.96
C ILE A 5 33.31 33.33 -19.56
N ILE A 6 33.60 32.07 -19.19
CA ILE A 6 34.50 31.56 -18.13
C ILE A 6 33.73 31.22 -16.82
N SER A 7 33.88 30.06 -16.16
CA SER A 7 34.96 29.08 -16.12
C SER A 7 34.50 27.69 -15.68
N PHE A 8 35.08 26.65 -16.26
CA PHE A 8 35.47 25.45 -15.52
C PHE A 8 36.75 25.76 -14.76
N ALA A 9 36.81 25.45 -13.47
CA ALA A 9 38.08 25.32 -12.76
C ALA A 9 38.00 24.14 -11.80
N SER A 10 38.90 23.20 -12.07
CA SER A 10 39.30 22.07 -11.25
C SER A 10 40.19 22.52 -10.09
N ALA A 11 40.56 21.54 -9.26
CA ALA A 11 41.45 21.56 -8.10
C ALA A 11 40.77 21.99 -6.79
N THR A 12 40.97 21.30 -5.66
CA THR A 12 42.23 20.71 -5.21
C THR A 12 41.95 19.60 -4.18
N GLU A 13 42.68 18.50 -4.28
CA GLU A 13 42.83 17.50 -3.21
C GLU A 13 43.33 18.16 -1.92
N MET A 14 42.75 17.83 -0.77
CA MET A 14 43.44 17.97 0.51
C MET A 14 43.14 16.78 1.42
N ARG A 15 44.13 15.89 1.44
CA ARG A 15 44.68 15.10 2.57
C ARG A 15 43.72 14.58 3.65
N VAL A 16 43.73 13.25 3.71
CA VAL A 16 43.42 12.42 4.88
C VAL A 16 44.36 12.76 6.04
N ASN A 17 43.81 13.03 7.22
CA ASN A 17 44.38 12.62 8.50
C ASN A 17 43.29 12.60 9.58
N GLY A 18 43.28 11.50 10.36
CA GLY A 18 42.15 11.09 11.17
C GLY A 18 41.92 11.84 12.48
N SER A 19 40.72 11.65 13.03
CA SER A 19 40.45 11.37 14.45
C SER A 19 38.93 11.38 14.69
N ASN A 20 38.51 10.60 15.67
CA ASN A 20 37.13 10.35 16.10
C ASN A 20 36.19 11.57 16.05
N GLY A 21 35.11 11.45 15.29
CA GLY A 21 34.00 12.39 15.28
C GLY A 21 32.69 11.64 15.12
N SER A 22 31.85 11.69 16.15
CA SER A 22 30.49 11.20 16.18
C SER A 22 29.66 11.73 15.00
N PHE A 23 29.07 10.82 14.23
CA PHE A 23 28.08 11.16 13.21
C PHE A 23 26.78 11.59 13.90
N VAL A 24 26.67 12.87 14.20
CA VAL A 24 25.39 13.51 14.50
C VAL A 24 24.71 13.78 13.17
N ALA A 25 23.77 12.92 12.78
CA ALA A 25 22.87 13.17 11.67
C ALA A 25 22.03 14.43 12.00
N LYS A 26 22.39 15.57 11.42
CA LYS A 26 21.53 16.77 11.43
C LYS A 26 20.29 16.44 10.59
N SER A 27 19.18 16.12 11.26
CA SER A 27 17.88 16.05 10.62
C SER A 27 17.51 17.45 10.13
N ILE A 28 17.57 17.67 8.82
CA ILE A 28 16.99 18.85 8.20
C ILE A 28 15.48 18.63 8.22
N PHE A 29 14.82 19.23 9.22
CA PHE A 29 13.38 19.25 9.36
C PHE A 29 12.82 20.20 8.29
N LEU A 30 12.42 19.66 7.13
CA LEU A 30 11.60 20.43 6.19
C LEU A 30 10.16 20.47 6.71
N PRO A 31 9.53 21.65 6.84
CA PRO A 31 8.11 21.74 7.18
C PRO A 31 7.30 21.18 6.00
N ALA A 32 6.65 20.03 6.23
CA ALA A 32 5.68 19.46 5.30
C ALA A 32 4.52 20.45 5.14
N ARG A 33 4.51 21.19 4.02
CA ARG A 33 3.33 21.91 3.55
C ARG A 33 2.23 20.86 3.33
N ARG A 34 1.28 20.79 4.25
CA ARG A 34 0.09 19.94 4.15
C ARG A 34 -0.71 20.40 2.93
N ARG A 35 -0.62 19.66 1.83
CA ARG A 35 -1.66 19.70 0.79
C ARG A 35 -2.80 18.83 1.32
N ALA A 36 -3.93 19.44 1.63
CA ALA A 36 -5.16 18.70 1.84
C ALA A 36 -5.55 18.09 0.49
N TRP A 37 -5.54 16.75 0.42
CA TRP A 37 -6.02 16.02 -0.74
C TRP A 37 -7.56 16.00 -0.67
N HIS A 38 -8.23 16.45 -1.73
CA HIS A 38 -9.69 16.52 -1.78
C HIS A 38 -10.26 15.10 -1.88
N SER A 39 -11.28 14.81 -1.07
CA SER A 39 -11.80 13.46 -0.83
C SER A 39 -13.04 13.18 -1.67
N ALA A 40 -12.97 12.21 -2.58
CA ALA A 40 -14.17 11.49 -3.01
C ALA A 40 -14.34 10.28 -2.08
N HIS A 41 -15.31 10.34 -1.15
CA HIS A 41 -15.52 9.25 -0.20
C HIS A 41 -16.20 8.06 -0.90
N VAL A 42 -15.59 6.87 -0.79
CA VAL A 42 -16.25 5.62 -1.17
C VAL A 42 -17.36 5.35 -0.17
N ILE A 43 -18.60 5.39 -0.65
CA ILE A 43 -19.79 5.18 0.18
C ILE A 43 -19.92 3.68 0.48
N VAL A 44 -19.92 3.32 1.76
CA VAL A 44 -20.15 1.95 2.24
C VAL A 44 -21.51 1.90 2.97
N PRO A 45 -22.46 1.02 2.60
CA PRO A 45 -23.77 0.92 3.27
C PRO A 45 -23.74 0.27 4.69
N GLU A 46 -24.70 0.58 5.58
CA GLU A 46 -24.82 0.13 7.02
C GLU A 46 -26.16 -0.63 7.33
N PRO A 47 -26.30 -1.52 8.37
CA PRO A 47 -25.31 -2.44 8.99
C PRO A 47 -25.79 -3.81 9.58
N LEU A 48 -24.81 -4.68 9.94
CA LEU A 48 -24.56 -5.33 11.26
C LEU A 48 -23.34 -6.30 11.29
N ALA A 49 -22.77 -6.65 10.13
CA ALA A 49 -21.56 -7.50 10.04
C ALA A 49 -20.54 -6.92 9.06
N GLN A 50 -20.00 -5.72 9.32
CA GLN A 50 -18.99 -5.12 8.46
C GLN A 50 -17.63 -5.80 8.66
N THR A 51 -17.40 -6.85 7.89
CA THR A 51 -16.09 -7.45 7.72
C THR A 51 -15.39 -6.76 6.54
N VAL A 52 -14.12 -6.42 6.73
CA VAL A 52 -13.22 -5.95 5.67
C VAL A 52 -12.41 -7.15 5.19
N LEU A 53 -12.29 -7.33 3.87
CA LEU A 53 -11.38 -8.31 3.29
C LEU A 53 -10.14 -7.60 2.75
N GLY A 54 -8.97 -7.93 3.29
CA GLY A 54 -7.68 -7.56 2.73
C GLY A 54 -7.14 -8.66 1.82
N ILE A 55 -6.58 -8.27 0.67
CA ILE A 55 -6.04 -9.15 -0.36
C ILE A 55 -4.61 -8.70 -0.71
N ASP A 56 -3.62 -9.54 -0.45
CA ASP A 56 -2.26 -9.39 -1.01
C ASP A 56 -2.16 -10.17 -2.32
N LEU A 57 -2.47 -9.50 -3.44
CA LEU A 57 -2.71 -10.13 -4.73
C LEU A 57 -1.39 -10.51 -5.42
N ARG A 58 -1.36 -11.69 -6.04
CA ARG A 58 -0.23 -12.12 -6.89
C ARG A 58 -0.59 -12.14 -8.36
N SER A 59 0.40 -12.20 -9.24
CA SER A 59 0.16 -12.18 -10.70
C SER A 59 -0.47 -13.46 -11.25
N GLY A 60 -0.51 -14.56 -10.48
CA GLY A 60 -1.09 -15.82 -10.92
C GLY A 60 -0.84 -16.98 -9.94
N PRO A 61 -1.22 -18.22 -10.30
CA PRO A 61 -1.35 -19.35 -9.36
C PRO A 61 -0.03 -19.93 -8.85
N ARG A 62 1.09 -19.55 -9.49
CA ARG A 62 2.44 -19.95 -9.08
C ARG A 62 2.71 -19.57 -7.63
N TYR A 63 2.25 -18.40 -7.19
CA TYR A 63 2.42 -17.91 -5.83
C TYR A 63 1.05 -17.65 -5.19
N PRO A 64 0.83 -18.07 -3.94
CA PRO A 64 -0.44 -17.83 -3.26
C PRO A 64 -0.69 -16.33 -3.05
N THR A 65 -1.93 -15.92 -3.28
CA THR A 65 -2.51 -14.65 -2.83
C THR A 65 -2.85 -14.75 -1.35
N GLY A 66 -2.50 -13.75 -0.55
CA GLY A 66 -2.86 -13.68 0.86
C GLY A 66 -4.27 -13.13 1.04
N LEU A 67 -5.05 -13.72 1.95
CA LEU A 67 -6.41 -13.27 2.27
C LEU A 67 -6.57 -13.12 3.79
N ALA A 68 -7.11 -11.97 4.21
CA ALA A 68 -7.40 -11.71 5.60
C ALA A 68 -8.75 -11.01 5.76
N ALA A 69 -9.66 -11.60 6.53
CA ALA A 69 -10.94 -10.96 6.85
C ALA A 69 -10.92 -10.43 8.28
N MET A 70 -11.24 -9.16 8.47
CA MET A 70 -11.15 -8.48 9.76
C MET A 70 -12.48 -7.80 10.11
N ASP A 71 -12.96 -8.00 11.33
CA ASP A 71 -14.11 -7.24 11.83
C ASP A 71 -13.70 -5.82 12.28
N ARG A 72 -14.68 -4.92 12.46
CA ARG A 72 -14.43 -3.56 12.98
C ARG A 72 -13.72 -3.51 14.33
N ARG A 73 -13.73 -4.60 15.09
CA ARG A 73 -13.01 -4.72 16.36
C ARG A 73 -11.55 -5.19 16.14
N ARG A 74 -11.03 -5.15 14.92
CA ARG A 74 -9.68 -5.58 14.52
C ARG A 74 -9.39 -7.05 14.83
N ARG A 75 -10.41 -7.90 14.91
CA ARG A 75 -10.22 -9.33 15.08
C ARG A 75 -10.30 -10.01 13.72
N LEU A 76 -9.24 -10.74 13.39
CA LEU A 76 -9.23 -11.61 12.23
C LEU A 76 -10.28 -12.71 12.39
N ARG A 77 -11.16 -12.80 11.39
CA ARG A 77 -12.19 -13.82 11.20
C ARG A 77 -11.71 -14.91 10.23
N LEU A 78 -10.81 -14.55 9.33
CA LEU A 78 -10.14 -15.45 8.40
C LEU A 78 -8.70 -14.99 8.17
N LEU A 79 -7.81 -15.95 8.04
CA LEU A 79 -6.46 -15.78 7.52
C LEU A 79 -6.12 -17.03 6.71
N SER A 80 -6.01 -16.87 5.39
CA SER A 80 -5.78 -17.97 4.47
C SER A 80 -5.04 -17.50 3.22
N THR A 81 -4.79 -18.43 2.31
CA THR A 81 -4.28 -18.14 0.98
C THR A 81 -5.23 -18.64 -0.09
N ALA A 82 -5.12 -18.07 -1.29
CA ALA A 82 -5.79 -18.53 -2.51
C ALA A 82 -4.79 -18.60 -3.66
N ARG A 83 -4.88 -19.62 -4.51
CA ARG A 83 -4.06 -19.73 -5.74
C ARG A 83 -4.80 -19.25 -6.98
N HIS A 84 -6.12 -19.41 -7.00
CA HIS A 84 -6.96 -19.13 -8.15
C HIS A 84 -8.03 -18.10 -7.80
N ASP A 85 -8.60 -17.45 -8.83
CA ASP A 85 -9.61 -16.39 -8.66
C ASP A 85 -10.92 -16.93 -8.08
N ASP A 86 -11.31 -18.15 -8.42
CA ASP A 86 -12.51 -18.83 -7.89
C ASP A 86 -12.42 -19.06 -6.37
N GLU A 87 -11.22 -19.32 -5.85
CA GLU A 87 -10.98 -19.41 -4.40
C GLU A 87 -11.17 -18.05 -3.71
N ILE A 88 -10.78 -16.94 -4.36
CA ILE A 88 -11.02 -15.58 -3.88
C ILE A 88 -12.52 -15.28 -3.90
N ASP A 89 -13.19 -15.60 -5.01
CA ASP A 89 -14.63 -15.40 -5.19
C ASP A 89 -15.44 -16.20 -4.15
N ALA A 90 -15.06 -17.44 -3.87
CA ALA A 90 -15.69 -18.25 -2.83
C ALA A 90 -15.58 -17.61 -1.43
N VAL A 91 -14.43 -17.00 -1.11
CA VAL A 91 -14.26 -16.24 0.14
C VAL A 91 -15.17 -15.01 0.17
N ILE A 92 -15.26 -14.27 -0.94
CA ILE A 92 -16.09 -13.07 -1.04
C ILE A 92 -17.58 -13.42 -0.94
N GLN A 93 -18.04 -14.46 -1.65
CA GLN A 93 -19.43 -14.93 -1.58
C GLN A 93 -19.82 -15.41 -0.18
N ARG A 94 -18.91 -16.12 0.50
CA ARG A 94 -19.13 -16.63 1.86
C ARG A 94 -19.15 -15.52 2.90
N LEU A 95 -18.23 -14.56 2.82
CA LEU A 95 -18.07 -13.52 3.84
C LEU A 95 -18.93 -12.28 3.60
N ARG A 96 -19.31 -12.02 2.34
CA ARG A 96 -20.00 -10.79 1.89
C ARG A 96 -19.40 -9.54 2.53
N PRO A 97 -18.09 -9.27 2.31
CA PRO A 97 -17.42 -8.15 2.96
C PRO A 97 -18.07 -6.84 2.55
N ALA A 98 -18.15 -5.89 3.49
CA ALA A 98 -18.64 -4.55 3.19
C ALA A 98 -17.62 -3.74 2.38
N LEU A 99 -16.34 -4.12 2.45
CA LEU A 99 -15.21 -3.43 1.87
C LEU A 99 -14.10 -4.43 1.53
N VAL A 100 -13.47 -4.26 0.37
CA VAL A 100 -12.30 -5.03 -0.06
C VAL A 100 -11.12 -4.08 -0.26
N CYS A 101 -9.97 -4.41 0.33
CA CYS A 101 -8.72 -3.66 0.22
C CYS A 101 -7.67 -4.53 -0.47
N ILE A 102 -7.13 -4.07 -1.61
CA ILE A 102 -6.28 -4.87 -2.49
C ILE A 102 -4.87 -4.25 -2.59
N ASP A 103 -3.83 -5.07 -2.35
CA ASP A 103 -2.44 -4.75 -2.70
C ASP A 103 -2.18 -5.14 -4.16
N ALA A 104 -2.58 -4.25 -5.07
CA ALA A 104 -2.24 -4.30 -6.48
C ALA A 104 -2.53 -2.95 -7.13
N PRO A 105 -1.88 -2.60 -8.26
CA PRO A 105 -2.37 -1.53 -9.10
C PRO A 105 -3.79 -1.83 -9.60
N LEU A 106 -4.72 -0.90 -9.38
CA LEU A 106 -6.13 -1.05 -9.79
C LEU A 106 -6.52 -0.18 -10.99
N ALA A 107 -5.54 0.41 -11.69
CA ALA A 107 -5.73 1.15 -12.93
C ALA A 107 -4.47 1.08 -13.80
N LEU A 108 -4.59 1.53 -15.06
CA LEU A 108 -3.43 1.87 -15.89
C LEU A 108 -2.96 3.31 -15.59
N PRO A 109 -1.72 3.69 -15.95
CA PRO A 109 -1.29 5.08 -15.99
C PRO A 109 -2.23 5.95 -16.82
N GLU A 110 -2.49 7.17 -16.34
CA GLU A 110 -3.20 8.19 -17.13
C GLU A 110 -2.59 8.30 -18.54
N GLY A 111 -3.45 8.26 -19.57
CA GLY A 111 -3.03 8.26 -20.97
C GLY A 111 -2.66 6.89 -21.56
N ARG A 112 -2.71 5.81 -20.77
CA ARG A 112 -2.57 4.43 -21.25
C ARG A 112 -3.95 3.78 -21.43
N ASP A 113 -4.18 3.19 -22.60
CA ASP A 113 -5.35 2.36 -22.90
C ASP A 113 -5.03 0.85 -22.85
N CYS A 114 -3.75 0.49 -22.94
CA CYS A 114 -3.28 -0.89 -22.94
C CYS A 114 -1.84 -1.00 -22.39
N VAL A 115 -1.43 -2.25 -22.18
CA VAL A 115 -0.10 -2.60 -21.65
C VAL A 115 0.97 -2.76 -22.72
N ASP A 116 0.58 -2.74 -24.00
CA ASP A 116 1.50 -2.91 -25.13
C ASP A 116 2.49 -1.73 -25.20
N SER A 117 3.78 -2.05 -25.16
CA SER A 117 4.87 -1.06 -25.23
C SER A 117 5.08 -0.47 -26.62
N THR A 118 4.43 -1.01 -27.65
CA THR A 118 4.49 -0.54 -29.04
C THR A 118 3.29 0.31 -29.45
N CYS A 119 2.23 0.35 -28.62
CA CYS A 119 1.07 1.20 -28.85
C CYS A 119 1.46 2.69 -28.77
N ALA A 120 0.76 3.54 -29.51
CA ALA A 120 0.93 5.00 -29.46
C ALA A 120 0.78 5.57 -28.04
N CYS A 121 -0.06 4.93 -27.20
CA CYS A 121 -0.28 5.32 -25.81
C CYS A 121 0.96 5.13 -24.93
N ALA A 122 1.95 4.31 -25.34
CA ALA A 122 3.13 4.00 -24.54
C ALA A 122 3.96 5.25 -24.18
N THR A 123 3.79 6.34 -24.93
CA THR A 123 4.38 7.67 -24.66
C THR A 123 3.97 8.25 -23.30
N ALA A 124 2.83 7.83 -22.73
CA ALA A 124 2.38 8.23 -21.40
C ALA A 124 3.22 7.62 -20.24
N GLY A 125 4.09 6.65 -20.55
CA GLY A 125 4.98 6.02 -19.58
C GLY A 125 4.34 4.87 -18.79
N ILE A 126 5.03 4.43 -17.73
CA ILE A 126 4.69 3.20 -16.98
C ILE A 126 4.28 3.44 -15.52
N LEU A 127 4.30 4.69 -15.06
CA LEU A 127 4.00 5.10 -13.69
C LEU A 127 2.62 5.75 -13.63
N ARG A 128 1.81 5.34 -12.64
CA ARG A 128 0.56 6.02 -12.26
C ARG A 128 0.78 7.25 -11.39
N ALA A 129 -0.28 8.01 -11.17
CA ALA A 129 -0.26 9.11 -10.20
C ALA A 129 0.03 8.58 -8.79
N VAL A 130 -0.58 7.47 -8.39
CA VAL A 130 -0.30 6.79 -7.10
C VAL A 130 1.16 6.38 -6.98
N ASP A 131 1.77 5.86 -8.06
CA ASP A 131 3.18 5.47 -8.06
C ASP A 131 4.09 6.70 -7.83
N ARG A 132 3.81 7.80 -8.56
CA ARG A 132 4.54 9.08 -8.41
C ARG A 132 4.38 9.67 -7.01
N PHE A 133 3.16 9.60 -6.45
CA PHE A 133 2.86 10.03 -5.09
C PHE A 133 3.70 9.25 -4.06
N CYS A 134 3.69 7.92 -4.15
CA CYS A 134 4.46 7.06 -3.26
C CYS A 134 5.98 7.34 -3.36
N ILE A 135 6.51 7.51 -4.58
CA ILE A 135 7.92 7.86 -4.81
C ILE A 135 8.25 9.21 -4.15
N ALA A 136 7.42 10.23 -4.36
CA ALA A 136 7.61 11.56 -3.78
C ALA A 136 7.55 11.53 -2.24
N ALA A 137 6.79 10.60 -1.66
CA ALA A 137 6.72 10.34 -0.23
C ALA A 137 7.88 9.46 0.30
N GLY A 138 8.85 9.10 -0.55
CA GLY A 138 10.05 8.35 -0.16
C GLY A 138 9.89 6.83 -0.17
N TYR A 139 8.80 6.31 -0.74
CA TYR A 139 8.56 4.87 -0.82
C TYR A 139 9.08 4.29 -2.12
N ARG A 140 9.66 3.09 -2.03
CA ARG A 140 9.98 2.28 -3.20
C ARG A 140 8.70 1.64 -3.74
N VAL A 141 8.43 1.86 -5.01
CA VAL A 141 7.33 1.25 -5.76
C VAL A 141 7.87 0.41 -6.91
N TYR A 142 7.07 -0.55 -7.36
CA TYR A 142 7.27 -1.21 -8.65
C TYR A 142 6.33 -0.52 -9.65
N PRO A 143 6.85 0.09 -10.73
CA PRO A 143 6.01 0.79 -11.68
C PRO A 143 4.89 -0.11 -12.22
N THR A 144 3.68 0.45 -12.31
CA THR A 144 2.46 -0.26 -12.71
C THR A 144 2.64 -1.10 -13.98
N LEU A 145 3.37 -0.58 -14.98
CA LEU A 145 3.61 -1.27 -16.25
C LEU A 145 5.06 -1.74 -16.45
N LEU A 146 5.80 -1.94 -15.35
CA LEU A 146 7.03 -2.73 -15.40
C LEU A 146 6.69 -4.14 -15.93
N PRO A 147 7.49 -4.78 -16.82
CA PRO A 147 7.12 -6.06 -17.42
C PRO A 147 6.71 -7.16 -16.44
N SER A 148 7.37 -7.24 -15.28
CA SER A 148 7.03 -8.21 -14.22
C SER A 148 5.72 -7.88 -13.46
N MET A 149 5.24 -6.64 -13.56
CA MET A 149 4.03 -6.15 -12.90
C MET A 149 2.79 -6.23 -13.79
N VAL A 150 2.94 -6.24 -15.11
CA VAL A 150 1.82 -6.23 -16.08
C VAL A 150 0.74 -7.26 -15.73
N GLY A 151 1.12 -8.51 -15.44
CA GLY A 151 0.16 -9.55 -15.07
C GLY A 151 -0.58 -9.28 -13.76
N LEU A 152 0.11 -8.73 -12.75
CA LEU A 152 -0.52 -8.33 -11.48
C LEU A 152 -1.46 -7.13 -11.68
N THR A 153 -1.03 -6.13 -12.44
CA THR A 153 -1.82 -4.93 -12.76
C THR A 153 -3.12 -5.28 -13.46
N LEU A 154 -3.06 -6.10 -14.53
CA LEU A 154 -4.25 -6.52 -15.26
C LEU A 154 -5.21 -7.33 -14.37
N ARG A 155 -4.68 -8.27 -13.57
CA ARG A 155 -5.49 -9.05 -12.62
C ARG A 155 -6.13 -8.17 -11.54
N GLY A 156 -5.40 -7.16 -11.05
CA GLY A 156 -5.89 -6.21 -10.05
C GLY A 156 -7.05 -5.37 -10.56
N ILE A 157 -6.91 -4.80 -11.77
CA ILE A 157 -7.97 -4.06 -12.47
C ILE A 157 -9.20 -4.95 -12.64
N GLU A 158 -9.03 -6.15 -13.20
CA GLU A 158 -10.14 -7.07 -13.46
C GLU A 158 -10.88 -7.45 -12.17
N LEU A 159 -10.15 -7.83 -11.11
CA LEU A 159 -10.74 -8.17 -9.81
C LEU A 159 -11.52 -6.98 -9.23
N ALA A 160 -10.95 -5.77 -9.26
CA ALA A 160 -11.62 -4.59 -8.73
C ALA A 160 -12.91 -4.26 -9.50
N ASP A 161 -12.88 -4.36 -10.83
CA ASP A 161 -14.04 -4.07 -11.68
C ASP A 161 -15.17 -5.10 -11.49
N ARG A 162 -14.82 -6.39 -11.39
CA ARG A 162 -15.80 -7.45 -11.07
C ARG A 162 -16.50 -7.17 -9.74
N LEU A 163 -15.75 -6.77 -8.71
CA LEU A 163 -16.29 -6.48 -7.37
C LEU A 163 -17.17 -5.23 -7.35
N ARG A 164 -16.74 -4.16 -8.03
CA ARG A 164 -17.54 -2.92 -8.15
C ARG A 164 -18.85 -3.15 -8.89
N THR A 165 -18.83 -3.98 -9.94
CA THR A 165 -20.02 -4.32 -10.72
C THR A 165 -21.12 -4.97 -9.86
N VAL A 166 -20.73 -5.74 -8.84
CA VAL A 166 -21.68 -6.36 -7.89
C VAL A 166 -21.93 -5.51 -6.64
N GLY A 167 -21.51 -4.23 -6.66
CA GLY A 167 -21.78 -3.25 -5.60
C GLY A 167 -20.86 -3.35 -4.38
N ILE A 168 -19.74 -4.07 -4.47
CA ILE A 168 -18.75 -4.15 -3.38
C ILE A 168 -17.78 -2.96 -3.49
N ALA A 169 -17.58 -2.24 -2.39
CA ALA A 169 -16.60 -1.18 -2.29
C ALA A 169 -15.17 -1.74 -2.34
N VAL A 170 -14.29 -1.12 -3.15
CA VAL A 170 -12.90 -1.55 -3.36
C VAL A 170 -11.94 -0.37 -3.18
N LEU A 171 -10.89 -0.57 -2.39
CA LEU A 171 -9.79 0.38 -2.18
C LEU A 171 -8.45 -0.22 -2.58
N GLU A 172 -7.57 0.60 -3.16
CA GLU A 172 -6.17 0.26 -3.35
C GLU A 172 -5.38 0.56 -2.06
N VAL A 173 -4.55 -0.39 -1.61
CA VAL A 173 -3.74 -0.26 -0.39
C VAL A 173 -2.33 -0.78 -0.63
N TYR A 174 -1.33 -0.04 -0.18
CA TYR A 174 0.07 -0.51 -0.15
C TYR A 174 0.47 -0.91 1.28
N PRO A 175 0.51 -2.21 1.64
CA PRO A 175 0.77 -2.68 2.99
C PRO A 175 2.15 -2.25 3.51
N GLY A 176 3.16 -2.19 2.65
CA GLY A 176 4.48 -1.69 3.03
C GLY A 176 4.44 -0.24 3.52
N MET A 177 3.74 0.64 2.81
CA MET A 177 3.56 2.03 3.23
C MET A 177 2.80 2.12 4.56
N ALA A 178 1.70 1.36 4.68
CA ALA A 178 0.93 1.30 5.91
C ALA A 178 1.76 0.80 7.10
N GLN A 179 2.58 -0.24 6.91
CA GLN A 179 3.46 -0.78 7.93
C GLN A 179 4.44 0.28 8.44
N ASP A 180 5.05 1.06 7.54
CA ASP A 180 5.99 2.11 7.95
C ASP A 180 5.28 3.23 8.74
N ILE A 181 4.11 3.70 8.27
CA ILE A 181 3.34 4.74 8.96
C ILE A 181 2.93 4.29 10.36
N LEU A 182 2.53 3.02 10.49
CA LEU A 182 2.09 2.43 11.76
C LEU A 182 3.25 1.94 12.64
N SER A 183 4.51 2.15 12.22
CA SER A 183 5.71 1.66 12.94
C SER A 183 5.70 0.13 13.17
N ILE A 184 5.14 -0.59 12.21
CA ILE A 184 5.11 -2.06 12.14
C ILE A 184 6.36 -2.51 11.37
N PRO A 185 7.18 -3.43 11.92
CA PRO A 185 8.31 -4.00 11.21
C PRO A 185 7.87 -4.65 9.89
N ARG A 186 8.45 -4.22 8.77
CA ARG A 186 8.23 -4.83 7.46
C ARG A 186 8.75 -6.27 7.41
N LYS A 187 8.28 -7.04 6.43
CA LYS A 187 8.69 -8.44 6.18
C LYS A 187 10.19 -8.73 6.16
N ARG A 188 11.03 -7.77 5.77
CA ARG A 188 12.50 -7.92 5.79
C ARG A 188 13.07 -8.15 7.20
N GLN A 189 12.35 -7.75 8.23
CA GLN A 189 12.70 -7.98 9.64
C GLN A 189 12.14 -9.31 10.18
N GLY A 190 11.53 -10.12 9.32
CA GLY A 190 10.98 -11.44 9.64
C GLY A 190 9.46 -11.44 9.85
N VAL A 191 8.83 -12.57 9.52
CA VAL A 191 7.39 -12.83 9.71
C VAL A 191 6.95 -12.54 11.15
N ASP A 192 7.73 -12.99 12.13
CA ASP A 192 7.37 -12.84 13.54
C ASP A 192 7.39 -11.37 14.00
N ALA A 193 8.31 -10.56 13.46
CA ALA A 193 8.38 -9.14 13.77
C ALA A 193 7.15 -8.40 13.23
N LEU A 194 6.75 -8.72 12.00
CA LEU A 194 5.52 -8.20 11.38
C LEU A 194 4.28 -8.62 12.18
N ALA A 195 4.15 -9.91 12.51
CA ALA A 195 3.03 -10.42 13.31
C ALA A 195 2.97 -9.79 14.71
N ARG A 196 4.11 -9.55 15.37
CA ARG A 196 4.16 -8.80 16.65
C ARG A 196 3.78 -7.34 16.46
N GLY A 197 4.22 -6.69 15.39
CA GLY A 197 3.82 -5.32 15.07
C GLY A 197 2.31 -5.18 14.89
N LEU A 198 1.68 -6.08 14.11
CA LEU A 198 0.23 -6.13 13.95
C LEU A 198 -0.50 -6.30 15.29
N ARG A 199 0.00 -7.18 16.17
CA ARG A 199 -0.56 -7.33 17.54
C ARG A 199 -0.42 -6.05 18.37
N ARG A 200 0.71 -5.35 18.28
CA ARG A 200 0.96 -4.10 19.02
C ARG A 200 0.00 -2.97 18.62
N VAL A 201 -0.42 -2.92 17.36
CA VAL A 201 -1.42 -1.95 16.87
C VAL A 201 -2.88 -2.43 17.05
N GLY A 202 -3.08 -3.50 17.81
CA GLY A 202 -4.40 -3.97 18.23
C GLY A 202 -5.04 -5.06 17.36
N VAL A 203 -4.32 -5.64 16.38
CA VAL A 203 -4.85 -6.78 15.60
C VAL A 203 -4.93 -8.03 16.48
N ARG A 204 -6.13 -8.63 16.53
CA ARG A 204 -6.45 -9.83 17.31
C ARG A 204 -6.71 -11.01 16.39
N GLY A 205 -6.58 -12.23 16.91
CA GLY A 205 -6.88 -13.46 16.14
C GLY A 205 -5.75 -13.95 15.23
N LEU A 206 -4.59 -13.29 15.21
CA LEU A 206 -3.40 -13.81 14.53
C LEU A 206 -2.95 -15.14 15.15
N PRO A 207 -2.76 -16.21 14.36
CA PRO A 207 -2.42 -17.53 14.87
C PRO A 207 -1.12 -17.50 15.68
N ARG A 208 -1.11 -18.25 16.79
CA ARG A 208 0.09 -18.50 17.60
C ARG A 208 0.74 -19.84 17.28
N ALA A 209 -0.06 -20.83 16.85
CA ALA A 209 0.36 -22.21 16.68
C ALA A 209 0.93 -22.52 15.27
N ARG A 210 0.62 -21.70 14.26
CA ARG A 210 1.23 -21.80 12.92
C ARG A 210 1.93 -20.49 12.56
N VAL A 211 3.02 -20.61 11.83
CA VAL A 211 3.71 -19.47 11.23
C VAL A 211 2.84 -18.97 10.07
N ALA A 212 2.35 -17.73 10.17
CA ALA A 212 1.68 -17.06 9.06
C ALA A 212 2.67 -16.76 7.93
N THR A 213 2.24 -16.71 6.69
CA THR A 213 3.14 -16.31 5.60
C THR A 213 3.27 -14.79 5.53
N HIS A 214 4.27 -14.30 4.78
CA HIS A 214 4.38 -12.87 4.48
C HIS A 214 3.11 -12.35 3.80
N ASP A 215 2.59 -13.11 2.85
CA ASP A 215 1.42 -12.70 2.05
C ASP A 215 0.15 -12.62 2.92
N GLU A 216 -0.01 -13.56 3.87
CA GLU A 216 -1.10 -13.50 4.85
C GLU A 216 -1.02 -12.27 5.76
N LEU A 217 0.19 -11.87 6.18
CA LEU A 217 0.38 -10.71 7.04
C LEU A 217 0.28 -9.38 6.27
N ASP A 218 0.70 -9.34 5.01
CA ASP A 218 0.48 -8.19 4.11
C ASP A 218 -1.03 -8.04 3.82
N ALA A 219 -1.77 -9.14 3.60
CA ALA A 219 -3.23 -9.12 3.51
C ALA A 219 -3.91 -8.65 4.82
N ALA A 220 -3.42 -9.09 5.99
CA ALA A 220 -3.92 -8.62 7.29
C ALA A 220 -3.66 -7.12 7.49
N THR A 221 -2.55 -6.60 6.95
CA THR A 221 -2.26 -5.15 6.94
C THR A 221 -3.28 -4.43 6.05
N CYS A 222 -3.60 -4.95 4.87
CA CYS A 222 -4.63 -4.37 3.99
C CYS A 222 -6.00 -4.33 4.67
N ALA A 223 -6.40 -5.41 5.34
CA ALA A 223 -7.65 -5.46 6.09
C ALA A 223 -7.66 -4.45 7.26
N LEU A 224 -6.54 -4.28 7.95
CA LEU A 224 -6.40 -3.27 9.01
C LEU A 224 -6.59 -1.85 8.46
N VAL A 225 -6.00 -1.52 7.31
CA VAL A 225 -6.19 -0.21 6.65
C VAL A 225 -7.67 0.01 6.30
N GLY A 226 -8.36 -1.00 5.79
CA GLY A 226 -9.79 -0.88 5.52
C GLY A 226 -10.64 -0.70 6.79
N VAL A 227 -10.28 -1.33 7.91
CA VAL A 227 -10.95 -1.04 9.19
C VAL A 227 -10.69 0.40 9.62
N MET A 228 -9.46 0.90 9.49
CA MET A 228 -9.13 2.30 9.77
C MET A 228 -9.89 3.26 8.86
N TYR A 229 -10.10 2.91 7.59
CA TYR A 229 -10.90 3.70 6.65
C TYR A 229 -12.34 3.85 7.13
N LEU A 230 -12.96 2.75 7.53
CA LEU A 230 -14.31 2.75 8.10
C LEU A 230 -14.39 3.55 9.41
N ASP A 231 -13.29 3.66 10.15
CA ASP A 231 -13.18 4.45 11.39
C ASP A 231 -12.78 5.92 11.13
N GLY A 232 -12.60 6.35 9.87
CA GLY A 232 -12.16 7.70 9.53
C GLY A 232 -10.71 8.02 9.90
N ALA A 233 -9.87 7.00 10.10
CA ALA A 233 -8.49 7.10 10.54
C ALA A 233 -7.47 6.96 9.39
N THR A 234 -7.85 7.30 8.17
CA THR A 234 -7.01 7.19 6.96
C THR A 234 -6.92 8.52 6.22
N GLU A 235 -5.84 8.68 5.47
CA GLU A 235 -5.74 9.65 4.37
C GLU A 235 -5.96 8.93 3.03
N GLN A 236 -6.32 9.71 2.02
CA GLN A 236 -6.64 9.21 0.69
C GLN A 236 -5.97 10.08 -0.35
N TYR A 237 -5.38 9.44 -1.36
CA TYR A 237 -4.87 10.11 -2.56
C TYR A 237 -5.80 9.77 -3.72
N ASP A 238 -6.49 10.79 -4.22
CA ASP A 238 -7.44 10.70 -5.32
C ASP A 238 -6.93 11.49 -6.53
N THR A 239 -7.02 10.88 -7.70
CA THR A 239 -6.83 11.55 -8.98
C THR A 239 -7.96 11.17 -9.92
N ALA A 240 -8.30 12.05 -10.85
CA ALA A 240 -9.26 11.71 -11.89
C ALA A 240 -8.75 10.49 -12.68
N GLY A 241 -9.60 9.47 -12.83
CA GLY A 241 -9.30 8.28 -13.63
C GLY A 241 -8.55 7.14 -12.91
N GLU A 242 -8.13 7.30 -11.65
CA GLU A 242 -7.59 6.19 -10.85
C GLU A 242 -8.48 5.90 -9.63
N PRO A 243 -8.58 4.64 -9.19
CA PRO A 243 -9.20 4.29 -7.93
C PRO A 243 -8.58 4.98 -6.73
N PRO A 244 -9.36 5.17 -5.65
CA PRO A 244 -8.86 5.77 -4.43
C PRO A 244 -7.75 4.91 -3.80
N PHE A 245 -6.61 5.55 -3.57
CA PHE A 245 -5.50 4.97 -2.83
C PHE A 245 -5.54 5.40 -1.38
N VAL A 246 -5.66 4.45 -0.46
CA VAL A 246 -5.89 4.72 0.96
C VAL A 246 -4.71 4.25 1.80
N PHE A 247 -4.30 5.10 2.74
CA PHE A 247 -3.22 4.81 3.67
C PHE A 247 -3.55 5.34 5.07
N PRO A 248 -2.98 4.78 6.15
CA PRO A 248 -3.20 5.29 7.49
C PRO A 248 -2.90 6.78 7.59
N ALA A 249 -3.81 7.55 8.18
CA ALA A 249 -3.43 8.84 8.74
C ALA A 249 -2.43 8.55 9.87
N ARG A 250 -1.56 9.51 10.23
CA ARG A 250 -0.66 9.34 11.39
C ARG A 250 -1.46 8.73 12.55
N VAL A 251 -0.91 7.67 13.15
CA VAL A 251 -1.59 6.82 14.15
C VAL A 251 -2.34 7.71 15.15
N PRO A 252 -3.70 7.65 15.21
CA PRO A 252 -4.43 8.37 16.23
C PRO A 252 -3.92 7.96 17.62
N ASP A 253 -3.74 8.92 18.54
CA ASP A 253 -3.21 8.64 19.89
C ASP A 253 -3.97 7.52 20.61
N SER A 254 -5.25 7.32 20.26
CA SER A 254 -6.13 6.25 20.76
C SER A 254 -5.69 4.83 20.38
N MET A 255 -4.81 4.68 19.38
CA MET A 255 -4.29 3.39 18.91
C MET A 255 -2.86 3.11 19.38
N LEU A 256 -2.20 4.08 20.02
CA LEU A 256 -0.92 3.86 20.67
C LEU A 256 -1.16 3.13 22.00
N PRO A 257 -0.24 2.23 22.42
CA PRO A 257 -0.29 1.72 23.78
C PRO A 257 -0.30 2.90 24.77
N PRO A 258 -1.00 2.79 25.91
CA PRO A 258 -0.96 3.83 26.92
C PRO A 258 0.50 4.16 27.24
N ARG A 259 0.83 5.45 27.25
CA ARG A 259 2.18 5.91 27.62
C ARG A 259 2.47 5.38 29.03
N ALA A 260 3.58 4.67 29.15
CA ALA A 260 4.07 4.13 30.43
C ALA A 260 4.38 5.26 31.42
#